data_AF-A0A5Q4ZE51-F1
#
_entry.id   AF-A0A5Q4ZE51-F1
#
_cell.length_a   1.000
_cell.length_b   1.000
_cell.length_c   1.000
_cell.angle_alpha   90.00
_cell.angle_beta   90.00
_cell.angle_gamma   90.00
#
_symmetry.space_group_name_H-M   'P 1'
#
loop_
_entity.id
_entity.type
_entity.pdbx_description
1 polymer ?
#
loop_
_entity_poly.entity_id
_entity_poly.type
_entity_poly.pdbx_seq_one_letter_code
_entity_poly.pdbx_strand_id
1 'polypeptide(L)'
;MTKDQKLQAIFGNRTPILLMAVAVLQVLDWHSTLTAPRGRFETNKLLNWLGQWASFAVVVSAIKICFIVALLVGFIYWRKHKGLYETEFTACLCVAALVYGAVVFNNYFS
;
A
#
# COMPACT_ATOMS: atom_id res chain seq x y z
N MET A 1 28.48 19.16 8.74
CA MET A 1 27.07 18.73 8.66
C MET A 1 26.67 18.16 10.02
N THR A 2 25.96 18.93 10.82
CA THR A 2 25.60 18.59 12.21
C THR A 2 24.50 17.51 12.26
N LYS A 3 24.41 16.75 13.36
CA LYS A 3 23.40 15.68 13.56
C LYS A 3 21.97 16.18 13.29
N ASP A 4 21.68 17.44 13.62
CA ASP A 4 20.37 18.06 13.40
C ASP A 4 20.00 18.24 11.92
N GLN A 5 20.97 18.54 11.06
CA GLN A 5 20.73 18.63 9.61
C GLN A 5 20.44 17.25 8.99
N LYS A 6 21.08 16.19 9.48
CA LYS A 6 20.77 14.81 9.06
C LYS A 6 19.38 14.39 9.50
N LEU A 7 19.00 14.70 10.74
CA LEU A 7 17.66 14.46 11.23
C LEU A 7 16.65 15.22 10.37
N GLN A 8 16.79 16.53 10.18
CA GLN A 8 15.87 17.31 9.32
C GLN A 8 15.76 16.78 7.89
N ALA A 9 16.85 16.33 7.27
CA ALA A 9 16.81 15.72 5.94
C ALA A 9 16.03 14.39 5.93
N ILE A 10 16.20 13.56 6.97
CA ILE A 10 15.44 12.32 7.14
C ILE A 10 13.96 12.62 7.41
N PHE A 11 13.66 13.64 8.23
CA PHE A 11 12.29 14.09 8.51
C PHE A 11 11.59 14.68 7.28
N GLY A 12 12.31 15.42 6.43
CA GLY A 12 11.77 16.03 5.20
C GLY A 12 11.46 15.04 4.07
N ASN A 13 12.06 13.84 4.08
CA ASN A 13 11.90 12.82 3.05
C ASN A 13 11.04 11.62 3.47
N ARG A 14 10.38 11.65 4.63
CA ARG A 14 9.62 10.49 5.14
C ARG A 14 8.43 10.12 4.27
N THR A 15 7.64 11.12 3.90
CA THR A 15 6.41 10.93 3.13
C THR A 15 6.65 10.24 1.78
N PRO A 16 7.61 10.66 0.93
CA PRO A 16 7.89 9.94 -0.31
C PRO A 16 8.46 8.53 -0.08
N ILE A 17 9.28 8.33 0.96
CA ILE A 17 9.81 7.00 1.32
C ILE A 17 8.67 6.06 1.73
N LEU A 18 7.76 6.53 2.58
CA LEU A 18 6.61 5.75 3.05
C LEU A 18 5.62 5.45 1.92
N LEU A 19 5.37 6.40 1.03
CA LEU A 19 4.57 6.17 -0.17
C LEU A 19 5.19 5.09 -1.07
N MET A 20 6.51 5.16 -1.28
CA MET A 20 7.22 4.14 -2.05
C MET A 20 7.15 2.77 -1.37
N ALA A 21 7.32 2.72 -0.04
CA ALA A 21 7.19 1.47 0.73
C ALA A 21 5.78 0.87 0.59
N VAL A 22 4.72 1.68 0.74
CA VAL A 22 3.35 1.22 0.57
C VAL A 22 3.09 0.76 -0.87
N ALA A 23 3.63 1.46 -1.87
CA ALA A 23 3.52 1.04 -3.27
C ALA A 23 4.19 -0.31 -3.53
N VAL A 24 5.39 -0.54 -2.99
CA VAL A 24 6.08 -1.84 -3.09
C VAL A 24 5.27 -2.93 -2.40
N LEU A 25 4.73 -2.68 -1.20
CA LEU A 25 3.88 -3.64 -0.50
C LEU A 25 2.62 -3.97 -1.31
N GLN A 26 2.00 -3.00 -1.99
CA GLN A 26 0.86 -3.26 -2.86
C GLN A 26 1.21 -4.16 -4.04
N VAL A 27 2.39 -3.99 -4.64
CA VAL A 27 2.87 -4.84 -5.73
C VAL A 27 3.18 -6.25 -5.24
N LEU A 28 3.85 -6.39 -4.09
CA LEU A 28 4.13 -7.69 -3.50
C LEU A 28 2.85 -8.45 -3.12
N ASP A 29 1.86 -7.76 -2.57
CA ASP A 29 0.57 -8.35 -2.26
C ASP A 29 -0.20 -8.76 -3.52
N TRP A 30 -0.14 -7.92 -4.56
CA TRP A 30 -0.75 -8.25 -5.84
C TRP A 30 -0.10 -9.47 -6.49
N HIS A 31 1.23 -9.54 -6.45
CA HIS A 31 1.99 -10.69 -6.93
C HIS A 31 1.62 -11.96 -6.16
N SER A 32 1.70 -11.95 -4.82
CA SER A 32 1.41 -13.13 -3.99
C SER A 32 -0.02 -13.65 -4.20
N THR A 33 -1.00 -12.74 -4.32
CA THR A 33 -2.40 -13.09 -4.55
C THR A 33 -2.62 -13.72 -5.92
N LEU A 34 -1.94 -13.23 -6.97
CA LEU A 34 -2.06 -13.78 -8.32
C LEU A 34 -1.32 -15.10 -8.51
N THR A 35 -0.21 -15.30 -7.78
CA THR A 35 0.58 -16.54 -7.85
C THR A 35 0.12 -17.62 -6.87
N ALA A 36 -0.90 -17.34 -6.06
CA ALA A 36 -1.43 -18.28 -5.09
C ALA A 36 -1.90 -19.59 -5.77
N PRO A 37 -1.60 -20.77 -5.20
CA PRO A 37 -2.05 -22.05 -5.75
C PRO A 37 -3.58 -22.09 -5.87
N ARG A 38 -4.09 -22.64 -6.99
CA ARG A 38 -5.52 -22.88 -7.20
C ARG A 38 -6.05 -23.82 -6.11
N GLY A 39 -6.76 -23.27 -5.12
CA GLY A 39 -7.25 -24.00 -3.95
C GLY A 39 -7.01 -23.29 -2.61
N ARG A 40 -6.18 -22.25 -2.58
CA ARG A 40 -6.12 -21.35 -1.43
C ARG A 40 -7.38 -20.50 -1.43
N PHE A 41 -8.32 -20.82 -0.55
CA PHE A 41 -9.56 -20.06 -0.41
C PHE A 41 -9.22 -18.66 0.09
N GLU A 42 -9.53 -17.65 -0.73
CA GLU A 42 -9.60 -16.28 -0.26
C GLU A 42 -10.65 -16.19 0.83
N THR A 43 -10.24 -15.80 2.04
CA THR A 43 -11.16 -15.66 3.18
C THR A 43 -12.15 -14.52 2.95
N ASN A 44 -11.84 -13.59 2.04
CA ASN A 44 -12.67 -12.45 1.75
C ASN A 44 -13.87 -12.82 0.86
N LYS A 45 -15.04 -12.93 1.51
CA LYS A 45 -16.32 -13.26 0.86
C LYS A 45 -16.69 -12.31 -0.28
N LEU A 46 -16.28 -11.04 -0.22
CA LEU A 46 -16.55 -10.06 -1.26
C LEU A 46 -15.73 -10.36 -2.53
N LEU A 47 -14.46 -10.71 -2.37
CA LEU A 47 -13.57 -11.09 -3.48
C LEU A 47 -14.03 -12.39 -4.14
N ASN A 48 -14.46 -13.37 -3.35
CA ASN A 48 -15.02 -14.61 -3.88
C ASN A 48 -16.33 -14.36 -4.63
N TRP A 49 -17.22 -13.53 -4.09
CA TRP A 49 -18.48 -13.18 -4.75
C TRP A 49 -18.23 -12.44 -6.07
N LEU A 50 -17.35 -11.44 -6.09
CA LEU A 50 -16.96 -10.74 -7.32
C LEU A 50 -16.26 -11.67 -8.33
N GLY A 51 -15.43 -12.60 -7.83
CA GLY A 51 -14.75 -13.63 -8.61
C GLY A 51 -15.68 -14.67 -9.24
N GLN A 52 -16.96 -14.72 -8.84
CA GLN A 52 -17.98 -15.54 -9.51
C GLN A 52 -18.51 -14.87 -10.78
N TRP A 53 -18.48 -13.53 -10.85
CA TRP A 53 -18.98 -12.76 -12.01
C TRP A 53 -17.88 -12.42 -13.02
N ALA A 54 -16.63 -12.34 -12.58
CA ALA A 54 -15.44 -12.11 -13.42
C ALA A 54 -14.26 -12.95 -12.91
N SER A 55 -13.22 -13.16 -13.73
CA SER A 55 -12.02 -13.87 -13.26
C SER A 55 -11.44 -13.21 -11.99
N PHE A 56 -11.17 -14.00 -10.95
CA PHE A 56 -10.61 -13.55 -9.68
C PHE A 56 -9.39 -12.64 -9.86
N ALA A 57 -8.51 -12.98 -10.81
CA ALA A 57 -7.35 -12.16 -11.16
C ALA A 57 -7.72 -10.76 -11.64
N VAL A 58 -8.80 -10.61 -12.41
CA VAL A 58 -9.29 -9.32 -12.91
C VAL A 58 -9.86 -8.48 -11.78
N VAL A 59 -10.64 -9.09 -10.88
CA VAL A 59 -11.23 -8.41 -9.73
C VAL A 59 -10.15 -7.89 -8.78
N VAL A 60 -9.19 -8.74 -8.40
CA VAL A 60 -8.06 -8.35 -7.54
C VAL A 60 -7.26 -7.23 -8.19
N SER A 61 -6.97 -7.36 -9.49
CA SER A 61 -6.22 -6.34 -10.24
C SER A 61 -6.94 -5.00 -10.26
N ALA A 62 -8.26 -4.98 -10.48
CA ALA A 62 -9.04 -3.75 -10.48
C ALA A 62 -9.02 -3.05 -9.11
N ILE A 63 -9.18 -3.82 -8.02
CA ILE A 63 -9.10 -3.29 -6.65
C ILE A 63 -7.69 -2.71 -6.38
N LYS A 64 -6.64 -3.43 -6.78
CA LYS A 64 -5.25 -2.97 -6.62
C LYS A 64 -4.97 -1.68 -7.38
N ILE A 65 -5.44 -1.57 -8.61
CA ILE A 65 -5.33 -0.34 -9.40
C ILE A 65 -6.04 0.82 -8.70
N CYS A 66 -7.25 0.61 -8.16
CA CYS A 66 -7.97 1.64 -7.41
C CYS A 66 -7.15 2.13 -6.20
N PHE A 67 -6.50 1.23 -5.46
CA PHE A 67 -5.61 1.61 -4.35
C PHE A 67 -4.37 2.38 -4.81
N ILE A 68 -3.73 1.97 -5.92
CA ILE A 68 -2.59 2.71 -6.49
C ILE A 68 -3.01 4.12 -6.91
N VAL A 69 -4.18 4.26 -7.54
CA VAL A 69 -4.74 5.56 -7.90
C VAL A 69 -5.02 6.41 -6.66
N ALA A 70 -5.59 5.82 -5.60
CA ALA A 70 -5.82 6.52 -4.34
C ALA A 70 -4.51 7.01 -3.70
N LEU A 71 -3.44 6.20 -3.71
CA LEU A 71 -2.11 6.61 -3.25
C LEU A 71 -1.54 7.76 -4.09
N LEU A 72 -1.72 7.72 -5.41
CA LEU A 72 -1.28 8.78 -6.31
C LEU A 72 -2.04 10.09 -6.03
N VAL A 73 -3.36 10.03 -5.87
CA VAL A 73 -4.20 11.18 -5.50
C VAL A 73 -3.76 11.73 -4.14
N GLY A 74 -3.53 10.86 -3.16
CA GLY A 74 -2.99 11.22 -1.86
C GLY A 74 -1.64 11.93 -1.98
N PHE A 75 -0.72 11.41 -2.79
CA PHE A 75 0.59 12.03 -3.03
C PHE A 75 0.46 13.41 -3.67
N ILE A 76 -0.39 13.56 -4.68
CA ILE A 76 -0.64 14.86 -5.33
C ILE A 76 -1.23 15.85 -4.31
N TYR A 77 -2.17 15.38 -3.49
CA TYR A 77 -2.79 16.18 -2.44
C TYR A 77 -1.77 16.63 -1.37
N TRP A 78 -0.93 15.70 -0.89
CA TRP A 78 0.18 16.02 0.03
C TRP A 78 1.13 17.03 -0.61
N ARG A 79 1.53 16.82 -1.86
CA ARG A 79 2.47 17.72 -2.57
C ARG A 79 1.91 19.14 -2.69
N LYS A 80 0.60 19.28 -2.88
CA LYS A 80 -0.11 20.56 -2.93
C LYS A 80 -0.20 21.26 -1.56
N HIS A 81 -0.26 20.50 -0.47
CA HIS A 81 -0.40 21.00 0.91
C HIS A 81 0.83 20.74 1.78
N LYS A 82 2.01 20.70 1.14
CA LYS A 82 3.28 20.39 1.81
C LYS A 82 3.50 21.37 2.97
N GLY A 83 3.79 20.84 4.15
CA GLY A 83 3.97 21.62 5.38
C GLY A 83 2.72 21.89 6.24
N LEU A 84 1.50 21.56 5.79
CA LEU A 84 0.27 21.73 6.60
C LEU A 84 -0.16 20.46 7.34
N TYR A 85 -0.06 19.30 6.70
CA TYR A 85 -0.58 18.02 7.22
C TYR A 85 0.49 16.91 7.23
N GLU A 86 1.76 17.26 7.38
CA GLU A 86 2.89 16.31 7.29
C GLU A 86 2.76 15.16 8.30
N THR A 87 2.33 15.48 9.52
CA THR A 87 2.19 14.52 10.62
C THR A 87 1.07 13.52 10.38
N GLU A 88 -0.10 14.02 9.98
CA GLU A 88 -1.30 13.25 9.71
C GLU A 88 -1.08 12.32 8.52
N PHE A 89 -0.46 12.85 7.46
CA PHE A 89 -0.16 12.09 6.26
C PHE A 89 0.89 11.00 6.55
N THR A 90 1.94 11.33 7.32
CA THR A 90 2.93 10.35 7.77
C THR A 90 2.31 9.26 8.64
N ALA A 91 1.45 9.63 9.60
CA ALA A 91 0.77 8.67 10.47
C ALA A 91 -0.12 7.71 9.67
N CYS A 92 -0.92 8.24 8.73
CA CYS A 92 -1.77 7.42 7.87
C CYS A 92 -0.94 6.44 7.02
N LEU A 93 0.17 6.91 6.45
CA LEU A 93 1.06 6.04 5.67
C LEU A 93 1.76 4.98 6.52
N CYS A 94 2.14 5.30 7.76
CA CYS A 94 2.70 4.32 8.68
C CYS A 94 1.68 3.21 9.00
N VAL A 95 0.44 3.58 9.31
CA VAL A 95 -0.64 2.60 9.54
C VAL A 95 -0.86 1.74 8.30
N ALA A 96 -0.93 2.35 7.11
CA ALA A 96 -1.06 1.62 5.87
C ALA A 96 0.12 0.66 5.64
N ALA A 97 1.36 1.10 5.85
CA ALA A 97 2.55 0.28 5.70
C ALA A 97 2.56 -0.92 6.66
N LEU A 98 2.13 -0.73 7.92
CA LEU A 98 2.05 -1.82 8.90
C LEU A 98 0.97 -2.85 8.52
N VAL A 99 -0.23 -2.38 8.16
CA VAL A 99 -1.34 -3.26 7.78
C VAL A 99 -0.99 -4.04 6.51
N TYR A 100 -0.50 -3.36 5.47
CA TYR A 100 -0.09 -4.04 4.23
C TYR A 100 1.13 -4.94 4.44
N GLY A 101 2.07 -4.55 5.30
CA GLY A 101 3.20 -5.38 5.68
C GLY A 101 2.75 -6.69 6.30
N ALA A 102 1.81 -6.65 7.25
CA ALA A 102 1.24 -7.84 7.88
C ALA A 102 0.50 -8.74 6.87
N VAL A 103 -0.28 -8.15 5.96
CA VAL A 103 -1.00 -8.90 4.91
C VAL A 103 -0.02 -9.59 3.97
N VAL A 104 0.97 -8.86 3.45
CA VAL A 104 2.01 -9.42 2.57
C VAL A 104 2.76 -10.55 3.28
N PHE A 105 3.19 -10.31 4.52
CA PHE A 105 3.87 -11.34 5.31
C PHE A 105 3.01 -12.59 5.45
N ASN A 106 1.74 -12.44 5.86
CA ASN A 106 0.83 -13.57 5.95
C ASN A 106 0.68 -14.32 4.61
N ASN A 107 0.57 -13.58 3.50
CA ASN A 107 0.37 -14.17 2.18
C ASN A 107 1.59 -14.95 1.67
N TYR A 108 2.81 -14.54 2.03
CA TYR A 108 4.05 -15.24 1.65
C TYR A 108 4.44 -16.39 2.59
N PHE A 109 4.06 -16.32 3.88
CA PHE A 109 4.49 -17.29 4.89
C PHE A 109 3.44 -18.34 5.27
N SER A 110 2.16 -18.13 4.92
CA SER A 110 1.12 -19.16 5.00
C SER A 110 1.09 -20.01 3.72
#